data_AF-X1MQ14-F1
#
_entry.id   AF-X1MQ14-F1
#
_cell.length_a   1.000
_cell.length_b   1.000
_cell.length_c   1.000
_cell.angle_alpha   90.00
_cell.angle_beta   90.00
_cell.angle_gamma   90.00
#
_symmetry.space_group_name_H-M   'P 1'
#
loop_
_entity.id
_entity.type
_entity.pdbx_description
1 polymer ?
#
loop_
_entity_poly.entity_id
_entity_poly.type
_entity_poly.pdbx_seq_one_letter_code
_entity_poly.pdbx_strand_id
1 'polypeptide(L)'
;GLKDIEERYRKRYLDLIFNEEVKKKFELRSKIVKSIREFLEKQEFLEVETPILQSIYGGARARPFKTHLNALDLDLYLRISPELYLKRLLVGGFEKVYEIGKCFRNEERYRKRYLDLIFNEEVKKKFELRSKIVKSIREFLEKQEFLEVETPILQSIYGGARARPFKTHLNALDLDLYLRISPELYLKRLLVGGFEKVYEIGKCFHQNTFSFNKVANIKNIFKKLKSFFS
;
A
#
# COMPACT_ATOMS: atom_id res chain seq x y z
N GLY A 1 13.32 -4.35 -22.47
CA GLY A 1 13.82 -4.17 -21.09
C GLY A 1 13.45 -5.37 -20.23
N LEU A 2 14.18 -5.61 -19.13
CA LEU A 2 13.95 -6.68 -18.15
C LEU A 2 12.46 -6.81 -17.82
N LYS A 3 11.86 -7.98 -18.08
CA LYS A 3 10.42 -8.24 -17.88
C LYS A 3 10.11 -8.87 -16.53
N ASP A 4 11.02 -9.69 -16.00
CA ASP A 4 10.84 -10.31 -14.69
C ASP A 4 10.88 -9.28 -13.57
N ILE A 5 9.82 -9.26 -12.77
CA ILE A 5 9.59 -8.31 -11.69
C ILE A 5 10.60 -8.59 -10.57
N GLU A 6 10.85 -9.86 -10.26
CA GLU A 6 11.77 -10.25 -9.19
C GLU A 6 13.21 -9.87 -9.56
N GLU A 7 13.64 -10.17 -10.79
CA GLU A 7 14.95 -9.75 -11.28
C GLU A 7 15.11 -8.22 -11.38
N ARG A 8 14.06 -7.46 -11.73
CA ARG A 8 14.09 -5.98 -11.69
C ARG A 8 14.23 -5.42 -10.27
N TYR A 9 13.63 -6.08 -9.27
CA TYR A 9 13.80 -5.69 -7.87
C TYR A 9 15.23 -5.96 -7.40
N ARG A 10 15.83 -7.09 -7.81
CA ARG A 10 17.21 -7.46 -7.46
C ARG A 10 18.26 -6.64 -8.22
N LYS A 11 18.13 -6.50 -9.54
CA LYS A 11 19.02 -5.75 -10.44
C LYS A 11 18.45 -4.37 -10.76
N ARG A 12 18.14 -3.58 -9.73
CA ARG A 12 17.48 -2.27 -9.86
C ARG A 12 18.24 -1.30 -10.77
N TYR A 13 19.56 -1.38 -10.82
CA TYR A 13 20.40 -0.52 -11.67
C TYR A 13 20.08 -0.71 -13.16
N LEU A 14 19.91 -1.94 -13.63
CA LEU A 14 19.48 -2.23 -15.00
C LEU A 14 18.04 -1.74 -15.23
N ASP A 15 17.16 -1.92 -14.24
CA ASP A 15 15.78 -1.45 -14.33
C ASP A 15 15.68 0.08 -14.48
N LEU A 16 16.59 0.84 -13.86
CA LEU A 16 16.65 2.30 -13.98
C LEU A 16 17.18 2.78 -15.34
N ILE A 17 18.14 2.04 -15.93
CA ILE A 17 18.68 2.34 -17.26
C ILE A 17 17.62 2.10 -18.34
N PHE A 18 16.92 0.97 -18.26
CA PHE A 18 16.00 0.55 -19.32
C PHE A 18 14.55 1.04 -19.13
N ASN A 19 14.16 1.50 -17.93
CA ASN A 19 12.79 1.98 -17.66
C ASN A 19 12.79 3.38 -17.05
N GLU A 20 12.67 4.40 -17.91
CA GLU A 20 12.58 5.80 -17.49
C GLU A 20 11.44 6.07 -16.51
N GLU A 21 10.33 5.33 -16.58
CA GLU A 21 9.22 5.48 -15.63
C GLU A 21 9.63 5.13 -14.19
N VAL A 22 10.54 4.17 -14.01
CA VAL A 22 11.05 3.81 -12.68
C VAL A 22 11.93 4.95 -12.18
N LYS A 23 12.81 5.48 -13.04
CA LYS A 23 13.62 6.66 -12.72
C LYS A 23 12.75 7.86 -12.30
N LYS A 24 11.70 8.18 -13.06
CA LYS A 24 10.72 9.24 -12.74
C LYS A 24 10.02 9.01 -11.39
N LYS A 25 9.79 7.76 -10.97
CA LYS A 25 9.24 7.46 -9.63
C LYS A 25 10.23 7.75 -8.51
N PHE A 26 11.52 7.51 -8.71
CA PHE A 26 12.55 7.89 -7.72
C PHE A 26 12.69 9.41 -7.65
N GLU A 27 12.69 10.09 -8.80
CA GLU A 27 12.68 11.56 -8.85
C GLU A 27 11.45 12.15 -8.16
N LEU A 28 10.26 11.58 -8.39
CA LEU A 28 9.05 12.00 -7.71
C LEU A 28 9.10 11.73 -6.21
N ARG A 29 9.60 10.57 -5.78
CA ARG A 29 9.80 10.27 -4.35
C ARG A 29 10.73 11.29 -3.70
N SER A 30 11.82 11.65 -4.38
CA SER A 30 12.74 12.70 -3.93
C SER A 30 12.03 14.05 -3.81
N LYS A 31 11.25 14.45 -4.83
CA LYS A 31 10.44 15.67 -4.78
C LYS A 31 9.43 15.68 -3.64
N ILE A 32 8.73 14.56 -3.39
CA ILE A 32 7.78 14.44 -2.27
C ILE A 32 8.48 14.64 -0.93
N VAL A 33 9.59 13.94 -0.70
CA VAL A 33 10.36 14.09 0.54
C VAL A 33 10.85 15.53 0.70
N LYS A 34 11.34 16.14 -0.38
CA LYS A 34 11.75 17.54 -0.39
C LYS A 34 10.59 18.47 -0.03
N SER A 35 9.42 18.30 -0.64
CA SER A 35 8.25 19.13 -0.36
C SER A 35 7.72 18.96 1.07
N ILE A 36 7.82 17.76 1.66
CA ILE A 36 7.46 17.55 3.08
C ILE A 36 8.42 18.33 3.97
N ARG A 37 9.73 18.28 3.68
CA ARG A 37 10.73 19.08 4.43
C ARG A 37 10.46 20.56 4.30
N GLU A 38 10.32 21.08 3.08
CA GLU A 38 10.03 22.49 2.82
C GLU A 38 8.74 22.96 3.51
N PHE A 39 7.71 22.09 3.58
CA PHE A 39 6.48 22.40 4.30
C PHE A 39 6.71 22.49 5.81
N LEU A 40 7.40 21.51 6.40
CA LEU A 40 7.66 21.46 7.85
C LEU A 40 8.62 22.56 8.29
N GLU A 41 9.62 22.89 7.48
CA GLU A 41 10.54 24.00 7.69
C GLU A 41 9.79 25.35 7.69
N LYS A 42 8.86 25.57 6.75
CA LYS A 42 7.98 26.75 6.75
C LYS A 42 7.06 26.84 7.96
N GLN A 43 6.80 25.72 8.64
CA GLN A 43 6.05 25.67 9.89
C GLN A 43 6.96 25.73 11.12
N GLU A 44 8.26 25.99 10.92
CA GLU A 44 9.31 26.11 11.93
C GLU A 44 9.57 24.80 12.69
N PHE A 45 9.32 23.65 12.06
CA PHE A 45 9.74 22.37 12.62
C PHE A 45 11.23 22.13 12.35
N LEU A 46 11.94 21.70 13.38
CA LEU A 46 13.34 21.30 13.31
C LEU A 46 13.45 19.83 12.84
N GLU A 47 14.17 19.57 11.74
CA GLU A 47 14.53 18.21 11.34
C GLU A 47 15.62 17.68 12.27
N VAL A 48 15.39 16.52 12.87
CA VAL A 48 16.33 15.88 13.81
C VAL A 48 16.57 14.43 13.39
N GLU A 49 17.73 13.89 13.76
CA GLU A 49 18.03 12.48 13.62
C GLU A 49 18.13 11.83 14.99
N THR A 50 17.43 10.71 15.18
CA THR A 50 17.44 9.96 16.45
C THR A 50 18.09 8.59 16.28
N PRO A 51 18.64 7.99 17.35
CA PRO A 51 19.35 6.71 17.25
C PRO A 51 18.51 5.59 16.62
N ILE A 52 19.06 4.94 15.59
CA ILE A 52 18.47 3.77 14.94
C ILE A 52 18.67 2.52 15.80
N LEU A 53 19.86 2.38 16.41
CA LEU A 53 20.16 1.33 17.37
C LEU A 53 19.86 1.81 18.77
N GLN A 54 19.04 1.06 19.49
CA GLN A 54 18.52 1.43 20.80
C GLN A 54 18.68 0.22 21.74
N SER A 55 19.16 0.45 22.95
CA SER A 55 19.21 -0.58 24.00
C SER A 55 17.79 -0.99 24.45
N ILE A 56 16.85 -0.04 24.38
CA ILE A 56 15.43 -0.24 24.67
C ILE A 56 14.63 0.30 23.48
N TYR A 57 13.80 -0.55 22.88
CA TYR A 57 12.90 -0.17 21.79
C TYR A 57 11.51 0.20 22.32
N GLY A 58 10.81 1.12 21.66
CA GLY A 58 9.44 1.49 22.02
C GLY A 58 8.80 2.49 21.06
N GLY A 59 7.67 3.08 21.46
CA GLY A 59 6.92 4.04 20.62
C GLY A 59 6.07 3.40 19.51
N ALA A 60 5.94 2.07 19.52
CA ALA A 60 4.97 1.32 18.72
C ALA A 60 4.80 -0.08 19.29
N ARG A 61 3.72 -0.78 18.92
CA ARG A 61 3.51 -2.19 19.26
C ARG A 61 3.95 -3.08 18.10
N ALA A 62 5.24 -3.37 18.03
CA ALA A 62 5.83 -4.24 17.01
C ALA A 62 6.98 -5.06 17.59
N ARG A 63 7.23 -6.26 17.05
CA ARG A 63 8.42 -7.04 17.39
C ARG A 63 9.65 -6.39 16.73
N PRO A 64 10.74 -6.12 17.46
CA PRO A 64 11.92 -5.47 16.88
C PRO A 64 12.83 -6.49 16.18
N PHE A 65 13.81 -5.98 15.44
CA PHE A 65 15.00 -6.75 15.06
C PHE A 65 16.07 -6.56 16.13
N LYS A 66 16.71 -7.66 16.54
CA LYS A 66 17.79 -7.67 17.52
C LYS A 66 19.14 -7.81 16.79
N THR A 67 20.15 -7.09 17.25
CA THR A 67 21.56 -7.19 16.81
C THR A 67 22.47 -7.11 18.03
N HIS A 68 23.76 -7.41 17.85
CA HIS A 68 24.76 -7.37 18.91
C HIS A 68 25.89 -6.40 18.54
N LEU A 69 26.32 -5.56 19.49
CA LEU A 69 27.41 -4.61 19.34
C LEU A 69 28.66 -5.18 20.00
N ASN A 70 29.56 -5.75 19.19
CA ASN A 70 30.77 -6.45 19.66
C ASN A 70 31.69 -5.58 20.55
N ALA A 71 31.81 -4.28 20.25
CA ALA A 71 32.75 -3.40 20.95
C ALA A 71 32.40 -3.17 22.43
N LEU A 72 31.12 -3.25 22.78
CA LEU A 72 30.60 -3.04 24.13
C LEU A 72 29.91 -4.29 24.69
N ASP A 73 30.02 -5.42 23.97
CA ASP A 73 29.39 -6.71 24.28
C ASP A 73 27.93 -6.57 24.73
N LEU A 74 27.12 -5.83 23.95
CA LEU A 74 25.75 -5.53 24.32
C LEU A 74 24.77 -5.74 23.17
N ASP A 75 23.57 -6.18 23.54
CA ASP A 75 22.47 -6.35 22.61
C ASP A 75 21.76 -5.01 22.34
N LEU A 76 21.50 -4.76 21.06
CA LEU A 76 20.77 -3.60 20.58
C LEU A 76 19.57 -4.02 19.74
N TYR A 77 18.61 -3.12 19.65
CA TYR A 77 17.43 -3.26 18.82
C TYR A 77 17.40 -2.18 17.75
N LEU A 78 17.01 -2.57 16.54
CA LEU A 78 16.63 -1.58 15.53
C LEU A 78 15.31 -0.94 15.93
N ARG A 79 15.24 0.39 15.87
CA ARG A 79 14.06 1.17 16.27
C ARG A 79 12.81 0.75 15.49
N ILE A 80 11.71 0.59 16.22
CA ILE A 80 10.37 0.34 15.65
C ILE A 80 9.57 1.63 15.39
N SER A 81 9.99 2.72 16.04
CA SER A 81 9.43 4.07 15.99
C SER A 81 10.45 5.09 16.55
N PRO A 82 10.51 6.34 16.05
CA PRO A 82 11.33 7.41 16.64
C PRO A 82 10.63 8.15 17.79
N GLU A 83 9.35 7.85 18.05
CA GLU A 83 8.47 8.63 18.94
C GLU A 83 9.05 8.92 20.32
N LEU A 84 9.69 7.94 20.97
CA LEU A 84 10.24 8.13 22.31
C LEU A 84 11.36 9.17 22.35
N TYR A 85 12.22 9.20 21.34
CA TYR A 85 13.31 10.18 21.27
C TYR A 85 12.79 11.56 20.87
N LEU A 86 11.81 11.63 19.97
CA LEU A 86 11.16 12.90 19.63
C LEU A 86 10.48 13.50 20.87
N LYS A 87 9.79 12.69 21.68
CA LYS A 87 9.22 13.15 22.96
C LYS A 87 10.27 13.65 23.95
N ARG A 88 11.45 13.02 24.01
CA ARG A 88 12.57 13.50 24.84
C ARG A 88 13.07 14.87 24.38
N LEU A 89 13.13 15.12 23.07
CA LEU A 89 13.48 16.43 22.54
C LEU A 89 12.41 17.48 22.88
N LEU A 90 11.13 17.11 22.83
CA LEU A 90 10.05 17.99 23.29
C LEU A 90 10.22 18.38 24.77
N VAL A 91 10.49 17.39 25.63
CA VAL A 91 10.77 17.63 27.06
C VAL A 91 12.06 18.45 27.25
N GLY A 92 13.05 18.28 26.38
CA GLY A 92 14.32 19.01 26.37
C GLY A 92 14.22 20.48 25.91
N GLY A 93 13.02 20.97 25.61
CA GLY A 93 12.78 22.38 25.26
C GLY A 93 12.64 22.67 23.77
N PHE A 94 12.66 21.66 22.90
CA PHE A 94 12.33 21.85 21.48
C PHE A 94 10.81 21.82 21.30
N GLU A 95 10.22 22.85 20.70
CA GLU A 95 8.75 22.92 20.59
C GLU A 95 8.20 22.15 19.38
N LYS A 96 8.94 22.15 18.26
CA LYS A 96 8.52 21.56 16.98
C LYS A 96 9.66 20.74 16.39
N VAL A 97 9.56 19.42 16.45
CA VAL A 97 10.59 18.51 15.91
C VAL A 97 9.96 17.47 14.99
N TYR A 98 10.71 17.06 13.96
CA TYR A 98 10.32 15.95 13.10
C TYR A 98 11.52 15.16 12.63
N GLU A 99 11.29 13.92 12.22
CA GLU A 99 12.32 13.06 11.64
C GLU A 99 11.74 12.27 10.46
N ILE A 100 12.46 12.27 9.32
CA ILE A 100 12.18 11.39 8.19
C ILE A 100 13.18 10.23 8.20
N GLY A 101 12.87 9.21 9.01
CA GLY A 101 13.75 8.09 9.28
C GLY A 101 13.21 6.73 8.84
N LYS A 102 14.09 5.72 8.79
CA LYS A 102 13.70 4.31 8.62
C LYS A 102 13.34 3.69 9.97
N CYS A 103 12.28 2.88 10.00
CA CYS A 103 11.87 2.05 11.13
C CYS A 103 11.82 0.57 10.71
N PHE A 104 12.09 -0.33 11.65
CA PHE A 104 12.28 -1.76 11.38
C PHE A 104 11.34 -2.57 12.27
N ARG A 105 10.37 -3.28 11.67
CA ARG A 105 9.37 -4.09 12.39
C ARG A 105 9.41 -5.53 11.89
N ASN A 106 9.67 -6.45 12.81
CA ASN A 106 9.78 -7.88 12.57
C ASN A 106 8.41 -8.57 12.76
N GLU A 107 7.44 -8.21 11.92
CA GLU A 107 6.07 -8.73 11.98
C GLU A 107 5.76 -9.64 10.79
N GLU A 108 5.14 -10.80 11.06
CA GLU A 108 4.45 -11.63 10.07
C GLU A 108 3.07 -11.00 9.78
N ARG A 109 2.91 -10.39 8.61
CA ARG A 109 1.65 -9.73 8.24
C ARG A 109 0.56 -10.74 7.93
N TYR A 110 -0.36 -11.06 8.85
CA TYR A 110 -1.77 -11.50 8.60
C TYR A 110 -2.57 -11.83 9.90
N ARG A 111 -3.20 -10.86 10.64
CA ARG A 111 -4.42 -11.18 11.47
C ARG A 111 -5.21 -10.07 12.20
N LYS A 112 -4.76 -8.82 12.40
CA LYS A 112 -5.49 -7.86 13.26
C LYS A 112 -6.18 -6.72 12.50
N ARG A 113 -7.28 -7.01 11.81
CA ARG A 113 -8.17 -5.97 11.23
C ARG A 113 -9.62 -6.02 11.75
N TYR A 114 -10.03 -7.10 12.43
CA TYR A 114 -11.43 -7.32 12.86
C TYR A 114 -11.74 -6.69 14.23
N LEU A 115 -10.82 -6.76 15.20
CA LEU A 115 -11.02 -6.19 16.55
C LEU A 115 -11.13 -4.66 16.53
N ASP A 116 -10.45 -3.99 15.59
CA ASP A 116 -10.49 -2.54 15.42
C ASP A 116 -11.89 -2.01 15.04
N LEU A 117 -12.77 -2.84 14.49
CA LEU A 117 -14.13 -2.45 14.10
C LEU A 117 -15.11 -2.37 15.28
N ILE A 118 -14.85 -3.09 16.37
CA ILE A 118 -15.78 -3.20 17.50
C ILE A 118 -15.61 -2.01 18.46
N PHE A 119 -14.35 -1.68 18.77
CA PHE A 119 -13.99 -0.75 19.84
C PHE A 119 -13.61 0.66 19.38
N ASN A 120 -13.33 0.87 18.09
CA ASN A 120 -12.90 2.18 17.58
C ASN A 120 -13.99 2.82 16.70
N GLU A 121 -14.64 3.86 17.23
CA GLU A 121 -15.67 4.61 16.50
C GLU A 121 -15.13 5.35 15.27
N GLU A 122 -13.87 5.78 15.23
CA GLU A 122 -13.27 6.37 14.02
C GLU A 122 -13.11 5.35 12.90
N VAL A 123 -12.86 4.08 13.25
CA VAL A 123 -12.80 2.99 12.28
C VAL A 123 -14.21 2.73 11.74
N LYS A 124 -15.24 2.70 12.58
CA LYS A 124 -16.64 2.64 12.13
C LYS A 124 -17.00 3.80 11.20
N LYS A 125 -16.65 5.04 11.57
CA LYS A 125 -16.84 6.24 10.74
C LYS A 125 -16.08 6.17 9.41
N LYS A 126 -14.85 5.62 9.38
CA LYS A 126 -14.11 5.37 8.12
C LYS A 126 -14.81 4.32 7.25
N PHE A 127 -15.44 3.30 7.84
CA PHE A 127 -16.22 2.30 7.10
C PHE A 127 -17.54 2.88 6.58
N GLU A 128 -18.24 3.69 7.36
CA GLU A 128 -19.44 4.42 6.94
C GLU A 128 -19.13 5.44 5.83
N LEU A 129 -18.06 6.22 5.99
CA LEU A 129 -17.60 7.16 4.96
C LEU A 129 -17.20 6.42 3.69
N ARG A 130 -16.50 5.30 3.81
CA ARG A 130 -16.16 4.45 2.67
C ARG A 130 -17.42 3.90 2.01
N SER A 131 -18.43 3.50 2.77
CA SER A 131 -19.73 3.04 2.25
C SER A 131 -20.43 4.14 1.45
N LYS A 132 -20.46 5.38 1.98
CA LYS A 132 -20.99 6.56 1.29
C LYS A 132 -20.23 6.84 0.00
N ILE A 133 -18.89 6.84 0.03
CA ILE A 133 -18.05 7.05 -1.16
C ILE A 133 -18.29 5.97 -2.21
N VAL A 134 -18.36 4.71 -1.81
CA VAL A 134 -18.62 3.59 -2.74
C VAL A 134 -20.00 3.74 -3.38
N LYS A 135 -21.02 4.10 -2.60
CA LYS A 135 -22.38 4.36 -3.11
C LYS A 135 -22.37 5.50 -4.13
N SER A 136 -21.72 6.63 -3.83
CA SER A 136 -21.61 7.75 -4.75
C SER A 136 -20.83 7.41 -6.03
N ILE A 137 -19.78 6.58 -5.95
CA ILE A 137 -19.04 6.12 -7.12
C ILE A 137 -19.92 5.20 -7.99
N ARG A 138 -20.70 4.31 -7.39
CA ARG A 138 -21.65 3.45 -8.13
C ARG A 138 -22.69 4.29 -8.87
N GLU A 139 -23.36 5.19 -8.16
CA GLU A 139 -24.36 6.10 -8.75
C GLU A 139 -23.77 6.94 -9.89
N PHE A 140 -22.53 7.41 -9.75
CA PHE A 140 -21.83 8.14 -10.80
C PHE A 140 -21.53 7.26 -12.02
N LEU A 141 -21.06 6.03 -11.81
CA LEU A 141 -20.72 5.10 -12.89
C LEU A 141 -21.97 4.60 -13.62
N GLU A 142 -23.07 4.34 -12.90
CA GLU A 142 -24.39 4.02 -13.47
C GLU A 142 -24.90 5.15 -14.37
N LYS A 143 -24.80 6.41 -13.92
CA LYS A 143 -25.15 7.59 -14.74
C LYS A 143 -24.28 7.74 -16.00
N GLN A 144 -23.12 7.10 -16.05
CA GLN A 144 -22.25 7.06 -17.24
C GLN A 144 -22.40 5.75 -18.03
N GLU A 145 -23.42 4.94 -17.69
CA GLU A 145 -23.78 3.66 -18.30
C GLU A 145 -22.70 2.58 -18.16
N PHE A 146 -21.94 2.61 -17.07
CA PHE A 146 -21.04 1.50 -16.73
C PHE A 146 -21.82 0.38 -16.05
N LEU A 147 -21.64 -0.84 -16.53
CA LEU A 147 -22.22 -2.06 -15.95
C LEU A 147 -21.33 -2.59 -14.82
N GLU A 148 -21.87 -2.73 -13.60
CA GLU A 148 -21.18 -3.44 -12.52
C GLU A 148 -21.26 -4.95 -12.78
N VAL A 149 -20.12 -5.63 -12.74
CA VAL A 149 -20.03 -7.08 -13.00
C VAL A 149 -19.24 -7.76 -11.88
N GLU A 150 -19.62 -9.00 -11.53
CA GLU A 150 -18.87 -9.81 -10.57
C GLU A 150 -17.98 -10.80 -11.30
N THR A 151 -16.69 -10.84 -10.95
CA THR A 151 -15.75 -11.76 -11.59
C THR A 151 -15.41 -12.94 -10.68
N PRO A 152 -15.22 -14.16 -11.22
CA PRO A 152 -15.03 -15.37 -10.43
C PRO A 152 -13.86 -15.26 -9.44
N ILE A 153 -14.09 -15.67 -8.19
CA ILE A 153 -13.11 -15.58 -7.10
C ILE A 153 -11.99 -16.63 -7.25
N LEU A 154 -12.32 -17.84 -7.71
CA LEU A 154 -11.35 -18.86 -8.07
C LEU A 154 -11.21 -18.90 -9.59
N GLN A 155 -9.97 -18.90 -10.06
CA GLN A 155 -9.66 -18.89 -11.49
C GLN A 155 -8.57 -19.92 -11.77
N SER A 156 -8.69 -20.63 -12.89
CA SER A 156 -7.63 -21.51 -13.39
C SER A 156 -6.38 -20.73 -13.82
N ILE A 157 -6.55 -19.44 -14.13
CA ILE A 157 -5.49 -18.51 -14.52
C ILE A 157 -5.59 -17.28 -13.63
N TYR A 158 -4.51 -16.92 -12.95
CA TYR A 158 -4.42 -15.69 -12.18
C TYR A 158 -3.68 -14.59 -12.96
N GLY A 159 -4.07 -13.34 -12.79
CA GLY A 159 -3.43 -12.21 -13.47
C GLY A 159 -4.08 -10.87 -13.17
N GLY A 160 -3.57 -9.79 -13.78
CA GLY A 160 -4.08 -8.42 -13.58
C GLY A 160 -3.51 -7.69 -12.35
N ALA A 161 -2.64 -8.31 -11.57
CA ALA A 161 -1.84 -7.68 -10.51
C ALA A 161 -0.49 -8.41 -10.35
N ARG A 162 0.54 -7.70 -9.86
CA ARG A 162 1.86 -8.28 -9.59
C ARG A 162 1.93 -8.73 -8.14
N ALA A 163 1.31 -9.85 -7.83
CA ALA A 163 1.39 -10.46 -6.50
C ALA A 163 1.09 -11.96 -6.55
N ARG A 164 1.67 -12.72 -5.62
CA ARG A 164 1.53 -14.18 -5.58
C ARG A 164 0.09 -14.53 -5.15
N PRO A 165 -0.65 -15.32 -5.96
CA PRO A 165 -1.99 -15.76 -5.60
C PRO A 165 -1.90 -16.83 -4.51
N PHE A 166 -3.00 -17.00 -3.76
CA PHE A 166 -3.18 -18.25 -3.01
C PHE A 166 -3.61 -19.34 -4.00
N LYS A 167 -3.02 -20.52 -3.86
CA LYS A 167 -3.25 -21.69 -4.71
C LYS A 167 -4.03 -22.74 -3.92
N THR A 168 -5.03 -23.34 -4.54
CA THR A 168 -5.77 -24.51 -4.03
C THR A 168 -5.93 -25.52 -5.15
N HIS A 169 -5.84 -26.80 -4.84
CA HIS A 169 -6.01 -27.86 -5.82
C HIS A 169 -7.44 -28.41 -5.76
N LEU A 170 -8.07 -28.58 -6.92
CA LEU A 170 -9.41 -29.13 -7.04
C LEU A 170 -9.32 -30.60 -7.51
N ASN A 171 -9.47 -31.52 -6.57
CA ASN A 171 -9.29 -32.96 -6.81
C ASN A 171 -10.22 -33.55 -7.89
N ALA A 172 -11.43 -33.02 -8.03
CA ALA A 172 -12.42 -33.54 -8.98
C ALA A 172 -12.06 -33.32 -10.46
N LEU A 173 -11.23 -32.31 -10.74
CA LEU A 173 -10.83 -31.93 -12.10
C LEU A 173 -9.30 -31.98 -12.29
N ASP A 174 -8.57 -32.49 -11.29
CA ASP A 174 -7.12 -32.51 -11.22
C ASP A 174 -6.47 -31.18 -11.67
N LEU A 175 -6.98 -30.06 -11.14
CA LEU A 175 -6.60 -28.73 -11.61
C LEU A 175 -6.30 -27.78 -10.46
N ASP A 176 -5.27 -26.96 -10.66
CA ASP A 176 -4.90 -25.90 -9.74
C ASP A 176 -5.74 -24.64 -9.96
N LEU A 177 -6.43 -24.22 -8.92
CA LEU A 177 -7.18 -22.97 -8.89
C LEU A 177 -6.48 -21.93 -8.02
N TYR A 178 -6.62 -20.68 -8.42
CA TYR A 178 -5.97 -19.55 -7.79
C TYR A 178 -7.02 -18.57 -7.30
N LEU A 179 -6.85 -18.06 -6.07
CA LEU A 179 -7.65 -16.94 -5.61
C LEU A 179 -7.33 -15.71 -6.45
N ARG A 180 -8.40 -15.04 -6.90
CA ARG A 180 -8.36 -13.87 -7.77
C ARG A 180 -7.58 -12.74 -7.09
N ILE A 181 -6.45 -12.44 -7.72
CA ILE A 181 -5.58 -11.32 -7.36
C ILE A 181 -6.11 -9.99 -7.91
N SER A 182 -6.84 -9.98 -9.03
CA SER A 182 -7.39 -8.73 -9.59
C SER A 182 -8.60 -9.02 -10.47
N PRO A 183 -9.65 -8.17 -10.45
CA PRO A 183 -10.74 -8.21 -11.43
C PRO A 183 -10.25 -7.90 -12.84
N GLU A 184 -9.13 -7.17 -12.97
CA GLU A 184 -8.75 -6.48 -14.19
C GLU A 184 -8.62 -7.41 -15.41
N LEU A 185 -8.08 -8.62 -15.22
CA LEU A 185 -7.93 -9.57 -16.32
C LEU A 185 -9.29 -10.04 -16.85
N TYR A 186 -10.23 -10.30 -15.94
CA TYR A 186 -11.56 -10.77 -16.32
C TYR A 186 -12.41 -9.63 -16.88
N LEU A 187 -12.34 -8.42 -16.30
CA LEU A 187 -12.98 -7.23 -16.85
C LEU A 187 -12.50 -6.96 -18.29
N LYS A 188 -11.21 -7.13 -18.58
CA LYS A 188 -10.68 -7.02 -19.94
C LYS A 188 -11.24 -8.10 -20.88
N ARG A 189 -11.44 -9.32 -20.39
CA ARG A 189 -12.09 -10.37 -21.20
C ARG A 189 -13.54 -10.04 -21.52
N LEU A 190 -14.28 -9.45 -20.57
CA LEU A 190 -15.62 -8.94 -20.84
C LEU A 190 -15.58 -7.82 -21.88
N LEU A 191 -14.60 -6.90 -21.81
CA LEU A 191 -14.43 -5.89 -22.85
C LEU A 191 -14.18 -6.50 -24.23
N VAL A 192 -13.32 -7.51 -24.32
CA VAL A 192 -13.06 -8.26 -25.56
C VAL A 192 -14.30 -9.04 -26.02
N GLY A 193 -15.12 -9.51 -25.09
CA GLY A 193 -16.38 -10.22 -25.34
C GLY A 193 -17.54 -9.31 -25.77
N GLY A 194 -17.29 -8.02 -26.03
CA GLY A 194 -18.28 -7.08 -26.56
C GLY A 194 -18.95 -6.17 -25.52
N PHE A 195 -18.57 -6.25 -24.24
CA PHE A 195 -19.03 -5.26 -23.27
C PHE A 195 -18.23 -3.96 -23.41
N GLU A 196 -18.88 -2.79 -23.45
CA GLU A 196 -18.16 -1.54 -23.71
C GLU A 196 -17.71 -0.82 -22.43
N LYS A 197 -18.53 -0.87 -21.38
CA LYS A 197 -18.32 -0.15 -20.13
C LYS A 197 -18.60 -1.09 -18.95
N VAL A 198 -17.57 -1.67 -18.36
CA VAL A 198 -17.71 -2.58 -17.20
C VAL A 198 -16.81 -2.18 -16.05
N TYR A 199 -17.29 -2.38 -14.83
CA TYR A 199 -16.53 -2.17 -13.61
C TYR A 199 -16.86 -3.20 -12.54
N GLU A 200 -15.98 -3.37 -11.55
CA GLU A 200 -16.25 -4.20 -10.38
C GLU A 200 -15.70 -3.53 -9.12
N ILE A 201 -16.49 -3.54 -8.05
CA ILE A 201 -16.05 -3.14 -6.70
C ILE A 201 -15.94 -4.40 -5.82
N GLY A 202 -14.90 -5.21 -6.09
CA GLY A 202 -14.67 -6.51 -5.47
C GLY A 202 -13.43 -6.60 -4.57
N LYS A 203 -13.36 -7.65 -3.75
CA LYS A 203 -12.19 -7.99 -2.90
C LYS A 203 -11.14 -8.75 -3.71
N CYS A 204 -9.87 -8.37 -3.55
CA CYS A 204 -8.73 -9.05 -4.15
C CYS A 204 -7.90 -9.77 -3.09
N PHE A 205 -7.45 -10.98 -3.39
CA PHE A 205 -6.77 -11.88 -2.44
C PHE A 205 -5.32 -12.09 -2.88
N HIS A 206 -4.35 -11.63 -2.09
CA HIS A 206 -2.93 -11.83 -2.40
C HIS A 206 -2.13 -12.20 -1.16
N GLN A 207 -1.09 -13.02 -1.30
CA GLN A 207 -0.26 -13.48 -0.18
C GLN A 207 0.50 -12.36 0.58
N ASN A 208 0.53 -11.13 0.06
CA ASN A 208 1.25 -10.00 0.67
C ASN A 208 0.36 -8.83 1.12
N THR A 209 -0.94 -8.78 0.74
CA THR A 209 -1.92 -7.74 1.15
C THR A 209 -3.32 -8.02 0.58
N PHE A 210 -4.39 -7.67 1.33
CA PHE A 210 -5.73 -7.45 0.76
C PHE A 210 -5.88 -5.99 0.28
N SER A 211 -6.14 -5.79 -1.01
CA SER A 211 -6.51 -4.49 -1.58
C SER A 211 -7.97 -4.50 -2.01
N PHE A 212 -8.66 -3.39 -1.81
CA PHE A 212 -9.98 -3.13 -2.37
C PHE A 212 -9.85 -2.17 -3.57
N ASN A 213 -10.71 -2.39 -4.56
CA ASN A 213 -11.04 -1.56 -5.71
C ASN A 213 -9.98 -1.51 -6.83
N LYS A 214 -10.38 -2.00 -8.00
CA LYS A 214 -9.86 -1.56 -9.31
C LYS A 214 -10.99 -1.59 -10.33
N VAL A 215 -11.30 -0.42 -10.89
CA VAL A 215 -12.18 -0.24 -12.05
C VAL A 215 -11.30 -0.18 -13.31
N ALA A 216 -11.69 -0.87 -14.38
CA ALA A 216 -11.03 -0.73 -15.68
C ALA A 216 -11.52 0.55 -16.39
N ASN A 217 -10.65 1.21 -17.15
CA ASN A 217 -10.90 2.46 -17.91
C ASN A 217 -10.82 3.81 -17.15
N ILE A 218 -9.91 3.91 -16.16
CA ILE A 218 -9.73 5.08 -15.27
C ILE A 218 -9.17 6.36 -15.91
N LYS A 219 -8.56 6.31 -17.10
CA LYS A 219 -7.86 7.49 -17.64
C LYS A 219 -8.80 8.64 -18.05
N ASN A 220 -10.02 8.37 -18.50
CA ASN A 220 -10.97 9.42 -18.89
C ASN A 220 -11.87 9.90 -17.74
N ILE A 221 -12.14 9.06 -16.74
CA ILE A 221 -13.03 9.41 -15.61
C ILE A 221 -12.35 10.35 -14.61
N PHE A 222 -11.08 10.15 -14.27
CA PHE A 222 -10.37 11.09 -13.37
C PHE A 222 -10.16 12.47 -14.00
N LYS A 223 -10.07 12.53 -15.34
CA LYS A 223 -10.00 13.80 -16.08
C LYS A 223 -11.35 14.55 -16.00
N LYS A 224 -12.48 13.84 -16.11
CA LYS A 224 -13.84 14.37 -15.90
C LYS A 224 -14.15 14.70 -14.43
N LEU A 225 -13.65 13.93 -13.47
CA LEU A 225 -13.83 14.22 -12.04
C LEU A 225 -13.05 15.47 -11.62
N LYS A 226 -11.86 15.72 -12.20
CA LYS A 226 -11.11 16.95 -11.92
C LYS A 226 -11.84 18.22 -12.38
N SER A 227 -12.60 18.18 -13.46
CA SER A 227 -13.42 19.32 -13.91
C SER A 227 -14.74 19.47 -13.14
N PHE A 228 -15.07 18.53 -12.26
CA PHE A 228 -16.28 18.58 -11.43
C PHE A 228 -15.99 19.11 -10.02
N PHE A 229 -14.72 19.16 -9.62
CA PHE A 229 -14.24 19.66 -8.31
C PHE A 229 -13.38 20.94 -8.42
N SER A 230 -13.37 21.58 -9.59
CA SER A 230 -12.93 22.95 -9.85
C SER A 230 -14.12 23.73 -10.36
#